data_AF-A0A7W0XUX4-F1
#
_entry.id   AF-A0A7W0XUX4-F1
#
_cell.length_a   1.000
_cell.length_b   1.000
_cell.length_c   1.000
_cell.angle_alpha   90.00
_cell.angle_beta   90.00
_cell.angle_gamma   90.00
#
_symmetry.space_group_name_H-M   'P 1'
#
loop_
_entity.id
_entity.type
_entity.pdbx_description
1 polymer ?
#
loop_
_entity_poly.entity_id
_entity_poly.type
_entity_poly.pdbx_seq_one_letter_code
_entity_poly.pdbx_strand_id
1 'polypeptide(L)'
;MGVGPLPWPWPPDERLDPELMAAGDRRNVVDRYRYWRLEAIVADLDTRRHEFHVAIENWQHDLNIGTVVRTANAFLAAAVHIVGNRRWNRRGAMVTDRYQHVRHHPTVEDFVEWARCER
;
A
#
# COMPACT_ATOMS: atom_id res chain seq x y z
N MET A 1 1.75 2.31 18.24
CA MET A 1 0.81 1.86 19.29
C MET A 1 -0.62 2.07 18.78
N GLY A 2 -1.55 1.17 19.06
CA GLY A 2 -2.97 1.37 18.71
C GLY A 2 -3.62 2.45 19.58
N VAL A 3 -4.78 2.94 19.16
CA VAL A 3 -5.61 3.91 19.90
C VAL A 3 -6.96 3.29 20.26
N GLY A 4 -7.56 3.75 21.36
CA GLY A 4 -8.88 3.30 21.80
C GLY A 4 -10.03 3.85 20.94
N PRO A 5 -11.28 3.54 21.28
CA PRO A 5 -12.46 4.11 20.65
C PRO A 5 -12.46 5.64 20.67
N LEU A 6 -13.03 6.26 19.63
CA LEU A 6 -13.26 7.69 19.58
C LEU A 6 -14.54 8.03 20.37
N PRO A 7 -14.51 8.99 21.31
CA PRO A 7 -15.71 9.41 22.03
C PRO A 7 -16.80 9.97 21.10
N TRP A 8 -18.05 9.68 21.42
CA TRP A 8 -19.22 10.27 20.74
C TRP A 8 -19.44 11.73 21.23
N PRO A 9 -19.91 12.66 20.38
CA PRO A 9 -20.29 12.51 18.97
C PRO A 9 -19.09 12.46 18.03
N TRP A 10 -19.18 11.60 17.01
CA TRP A 10 -18.15 11.52 15.98
C TRP A 10 -18.27 12.66 14.97
N PRO A 11 -17.14 13.14 14.43
CA PRO A 11 -17.16 14.15 13.38
C PRO A 11 -17.75 13.59 12.07
N PRO A 12 -18.47 14.41 11.29
CA PRO A 12 -19.00 14.01 9.99
C PRO A 12 -17.90 14.05 8.92
N ASP A 13 -17.00 13.07 8.93
CA ASP A 13 -15.92 12.93 7.94
C ASP A 13 -15.99 11.54 7.28
N GLU A 14 -16.24 11.52 5.98
CA GLU A 14 -16.40 10.29 5.18
C GLU A 14 -15.15 9.41 5.15
N ARG A 15 -13.97 10.02 5.38
CA ARG A 15 -12.70 9.30 5.44
C ARG A 15 -12.63 8.42 6.68
N LEU A 16 -13.41 8.71 7.72
CA LEU A 16 -13.38 7.94 8.96
C LEU A 16 -14.20 6.66 8.82
N ASP A 17 -13.65 5.58 9.35
CA ASP A 17 -14.28 4.28 9.42
C ASP A 17 -15.07 4.16 10.74
N PRO A 18 -16.41 4.01 10.67
CA PRO A 18 -17.25 3.85 11.86
C PRO A 18 -16.85 2.69 12.77
N GLU A 19 -16.37 1.57 12.20
CA GLU A 19 -15.96 0.41 12.98
C GLU A 19 -14.68 0.69 13.77
N LEU A 20 -13.72 1.38 13.16
CA LEU A 20 -12.49 1.79 13.83
C LEU A 20 -12.76 2.83 14.91
N MET A 21 -13.67 3.77 14.67
CA MET A 21 -14.07 4.75 15.68
C MET A 21 -14.75 4.07 16.87
N ALA A 22 -15.62 3.08 16.64
CA ALA A 22 -16.31 2.36 17.70
C ALA A 22 -15.40 1.41 18.50
N ALA A 23 -14.52 0.67 17.83
CA ALA A 23 -13.72 -0.40 18.43
C ALA A 23 -12.29 0.04 18.83
N GLY A 24 -11.86 1.20 18.34
CA GLY A 24 -10.47 1.64 18.40
C GLY A 24 -9.63 1.15 17.22
N ASP A 25 -8.62 1.93 16.85
CA ASP A 25 -7.74 1.63 15.73
C ASP A 25 -6.43 1.00 16.20
N ARG A 26 -6.32 -0.32 16.05
CA ARG A 26 -5.13 -1.11 16.41
C ARG A 26 -4.07 -1.19 15.32
N ARG A 27 -4.29 -0.59 14.14
CA ARG A 27 -3.34 -0.69 13.00
C ARG A 27 -2.03 0.02 13.33
N ASN A 28 -0.95 -0.35 12.66
CA ASN A 28 0.32 0.38 12.79
C ASN A 28 0.42 1.46 11.71
N VAL A 29 -0.37 2.54 11.89
CA VAL A 29 -0.39 3.72 11.01
C VAL A 29 0.07 4.96 11.77
N VAL A 30 0.53 5.98 11.05
CA VAL A 30 0.83 7.28 11.66
C VAL A 30 -0.44 7.95 12.18
N ASP A 31 -0.29 8.83 13.16
CA ASP A 31 -1.44 9.41 13.90
C ASP A 31 -2.44 10.14 13.00
N ARG A 32 -1.97 10.80 11.93
CA ARG A 32 -2.83 11.45 10.92
C ARG A 32 -3.87 10.52 10.30
N TYR A 33 -3.55 9.24 10.15
CA TYR A 33 -4.41 8.25 9.48
C TYR A 33 -5.22 7.38 10.45
N ARG A 34 -5.21 7.73 11.73
CA ARG A 34 -5.99 7.00 12.73
C ARG A 34 -7.46 7.10 12.40
N TYR A 35 -8.14 5.96 12.51
CA TYR A 35 -9.55 5.79 12.16
C TYR A 35 -9.90 6.00 10.68
N TRP A 36 -8.95 6.38 9.82
CA TRP A 36 -9.24 6.53 8.39
C TRP A 36 -9.46 5.17 7.74
N ARG A 37 -10.42 5.12 6.81
CA ARG A 37 -10.59 4.04 5.85
C ARG A 37 -9.30 3.85 5.06
N LEU A 38 -9.02 2.61 4.69
CA LEU A 38 -7.81 2.28 3.94
C LEU A 38 -7.77 3.07 2.62
N GLU A 39 -8.90 3.17 1.94
CA GLU A 39 -9.05 3.85 0.65
C GLU A 39 -8.76 5.35 0.79
N ALA A 40 -9.18 5.97 1.90
CA ALA A 40 -8.88 7.37 2.19
C ALA A 40 -7.39 7.61 2.44
N ILE A 41 -6.70 6.66 3.08
CA ILE A 41 -5.24 6.71 3.24
C ILE A 41 -4.56 6.60 1.88
N VAL A 42 -4.95 5.62 1.05
CA VAL A 42 -4.39 5.44 -0.30
C VAL A 42 -4.59 6.71 -1.14
N ALA A 43 -5.80 7.28 -1.16
CA ALA A 43 -6.09 8.50 -1.90
C ALA A 43 -5.23 9.69 -1.44
N ASP A 44 -5.01 9.86 -0.13
CA ASP A 44 -4.13 10.92 0.39
C ASP A 44 -2.66 10.69 0.06
N LEU A 45 -2.19 9.44 0.09
CA LEU A 45 -0.83 9.09 -0.34
C LEU A 45 -0.66 9.36 -1.83
N ASP A 46 -1.66 9.03 -2.66
CA ASP A 46 -1.63 9.23 -4.12
C ASP A 46 -1.44 10.70 -4.50
N THR A 47 -1.90 11.65 -3.69
CA THR A 47 -1.65 13.10 -3.92
C THR A 47 -0.18 13.51 -3.83
N ARG A 48 0.68 12.65 -3.28
CA ARG A 48 2.08 12.96 -2.95
C ARG A 48 3.07 11.92 -3.47
N ARG A 49 2.61 10.91 -4.23
CA ARG A 49 3.51 9.92 -4.80
C ARG A 49 4.45 10.55 -5.81
N HIS A 50 5.67 10.03 -5.84
CA HIS A 50 6.61 10.33 -6.90
C HIS A 50 6.33 9.44 -8.10
N GLU A 51 6.56 9.97 -9.30
CA GLU A 51 6.30 9.30 -10.59
C GLU A 51 7.19 8.07 -10.84
N PHE A 52 8.12 7.73 -9.94
CA PHE A 52 8.97 6.56 -10.13
C PHE A 52 8.26 5.27 -9.70
N HIS A 53 8.58 4.20 -10.42
CA HIS A 53 8.07 2.85 -10.20
C HIS A 53 9.21 1.91 -9.81
N VAL A 54 8.89 0.83 -9.10
CA VAL A 54 9.86 -0.23 -8.76
C VAL A 54 9.41 -1.53 -9.39
N ALA A 55 10.24 -2.14 -10.24
CA ALA A 55 9.97 -3.45 -10.82
C ALA A 55 10.85 -4.53 -10.17
N ILE A 56 10.26 -5.70 -9.90
CA ILE A 56 10.91 -6.84 -9.29
C ILE A 56 10.62 -8.08 -10.13
N GLU A 57 11.70 -8.74 -10.54
CA GLU A 57 11.63 -9.97 -11.31
C GLU A 57 11.55 -11.19 -10.37
N ASN A 58 10.46 -11.96 -10.41
CA ASN A 58 10.15 -13.04 -9.48
C ASN A 58 10.15 -14.43 -10.14
N TRP A 59 11.30 -14.86 -10.68
CA TRP A 59 11.44 -16.20 -11.27
C TRP A 59 11.78 -17.28 -10.23
N GLN A 60 12.63 -16.96 -9.24
CA GLN A 60 13.13 -17.92 -8.25
C GLN A 60 12.57 -17.72 -6.83
N HIS A 61 11.36 -17.15 -6.71
CA HIS A 61 10.71 -16.89 -5.42
C HIS A 61 11.56 -15.98 -4.52
N ASP A 62 11.78 -14.74 -4.96
CA ASP A 62 12.59 -13.78 -4.21
C ASP A 62 11.95 -13.49 -2.83
N LEU A 63 12.71 -13.81 -1.78
CA LEU A 63 12.29 -13.65 -0.38
C LEU A 63 12.24 -12.18 0.07
N ASN A 64 12.84 -11.27 -0.69
CA ASN A 64 13.01 -9.87 -0.34
C ASN A 64 11.88 -8.96 -0.85
N ILE A 65 10.96 -9.48 -1.68
CA ILE A 65 9.87 -8.69 -2.30
C ILE A 65 9.11 -7.86 -1.26
N GLY A 66 8.80 -8.44 -0.09
CA GLY A 66 8.12 -7.70 0.97
C GLY A 66 8.92 -6.51 1.49
N THR A 67 10.22 -6.68 1.71
CA THR A 67 11.08 -5.56 2.14
C THR A 67 11.14 -4.48 1.06
N VAL A 68 11.22 -4.86 -0.22
CA VAL A 68 11.19 -3.90 -1.34
C VAL A 68 9.87 -3.13 -1.38
N VAL A 69 8.72 -3.81 -1.23
CA VAL A 69 7.40 -3.16 -1.17
C VAL A 69 7.32 -2.17 0.00
N ARG A 70 7.84 -2.54 1.17
CA ARG A 70 7.89 -1.65 2.34
C ARG A 70 8.72 -0.40 2.07
N THR A 71 9.90 -0.58 1.47
CA THR A 71 10.77 0.52 1.09
C THR A 71 10.09 1.42 0.05
N ALA A 72 9.50 0.84 -1.00
CA ALA A 72 8.77 1.61 -2.02
C ALA A 72 7.62 2.43 -1.43
N ASN A 73 6.86 1.87 -0.48
CA ASN A 73 5.82 2.62 0.24
C ASN A 73 6.40 3.77 1.08
N ALA A 74 7.54 3.55 1.76
CA ALA A 74 8.21 4.58 2.56
C ALA A 74 8.73 5.75 1.71
N PHE A 75 9.18 5.47 0.49
CA PHE A 75 9.61 6.49 -0.49
C PHE A 75 8.47 7.00 -1.38
N LEU A 76 7.21 6.65 -1.10
CA LEU A 76 6.04 7.07 -1.89
C LEU A 76 6.20 6.81 -3.40
N ALA A 77 6.75 5.65 -3.78
CA ALA A 77 6.77 5.21 -5.17
C ALA A 77 5.34 5.17 -5.73
N ALA A 78 5.17 5.50 -7.01
CA ALA A 78 3.89 5.45 -7.72
C ALA A 78 3.30 4.03 -7.69
N ALA A 79 4.10 3.02 -8.03
CA ALA A 79 3.71 1.62 -7.92
C ALA A 79 4.90 0.67 -7.81
N VAL A 80 4.62 -0.57 -7.38
CA VAL A 80 5.51 -1.72 -7.42
C VAL A 80 5.00 -2.74 -8.41
N HIS A 81 5.88 -3.26 -9.26
CA HIS A 81 5.58 -4.20 -10.33
C HIS A 81 6.24 -5.54 -10.00
N ILE A 82 5.44 -6.60 -9.90
CA ILE A 82 5.92 -7.97 -9.75
C ILE A 82 5.84 -8.63 -11.13
N VAL A 83 6.99 -8.98 -11.70
CA VAL A 83 7.09 -9.62 -13.02
C VAL A 83 7.36 -11.10 -12.85
N GLY A 84 6.65 -11.97 -13.59
CA GLY A 84 6.78 -13.42 -13.47
C GLY A 84 5.82 -14.02 -12.45
N ASN A 85 6.32 -14.71 -11.42
CA ASN A 85 5.45 -15.40 -10.47
C ASN A 85 4.64 -14.41 -9.62
N ARG A 86 3.31 -14.57 -9.60
CA ARG A 86 2.39 -13.72 -8.84
C ARG A 86 2.49 -13.90 -7.33
N ARG A 87 2.88 -15.08 -6.86
CA ARG A 87 2.92 -15.40 -5.43
C ARG A 87 4.26 -14.95 -4.85
N TRP A 88 4.18 -14.22 -3.74
CA TRP A 88 5.35 -13.76 -3.01
C TRP A 88 5.04 -13.62 -1.51
N ASN A 89 6.08 -13.61 -0.68
CA ASN A 89 5.94 -13.54 0.77
C ASN A 89 5.72 -12.10 1.26
N ARG A 90 4.47 -11.80 1.68
CA ARG A 90 4.07 -10.46 2.16
C ARG A 90 4.55 -10.10 3.56
N ARG A 91 5.12 -11.04 4.31
CA ARG A 91 5.52 -10.80 5.72
C ARG A 91 6.50 -9.63 5.85
N GLY A 92 7.46 -9.53 4.93
CA GLY A 92 8.45 -8.43 4.90
C GLY A 92 7.85 -7.05 4.61
N ALA A 93 6.65 -6.99 4.00
CA ALA A 93 5.97 -5.74 3.70
C ALA A 93 5.43 -5.06 4.96
N MET A 94 5.31 -5.77 6.08
CA MET A 94 4.75 -5.24 7.32
C MET A 94 3.38 -4.56 7.09
N VAL A 95 2.54 -5.17 6.25
CA VAL A 95 1.18 -4.72 5.88
C VAL A 95 1.16 -3.44 5.03
N THR A 96 2.31 -2.87 4.68
CA THR A 96 2.39 -1.68 3.80
C THR A 96 1.95 -1.96 2.36
N ASP A 97 1.91 -3.23 1.96
CA ASP A 97 1.36 -3.68 0.68
C ASP A 97 -0.11 -3.30 0.50
N ARG A 98 -0.84 -3.07 1.60
CA ARG A 98 -2.24 -2.58 1.57
C ARG A 98 -2.38 -1.11 1.17
N TYR A 99 -1.32 -0.33 1.35
CA TYR A 99 -1.31 1.11 1.07
C TYR A 99 -0.49 1.46 -0.16
N GLN A 100 0.07 0.47 -0.85
CA GLN A 100 0.89 0.63 -2.05
C GLN A 100 0.18 -0.02 -3.24
N HIS A 101 0.30 0.61 -4.41
CA HIS A 101 -0.14 0.04 -5.68
C HIS A 101 0.83 -1.08 -6.08
N VAL A 102 0.39 -2.33 -5.97
CA VAL A 102 1.16 -3.51 -6.39
C VAL A 102 0.51 -4.12 -7.63
N ARG A 103 1.21 -4.06 -8.76
CA ARG A 103 0.77 -4.60 -10.06
C ARG A 103 1.52 -5.89 -10.35
N HIS A 104 0.84 -6.84 -11.00
CA HIS A 104 1.45 -8.09 -11.44
C HIS A 104 1.46 -8.18 -12.96
N HIS A 105 2.59 -8.59 -13.50
CA HIS A 105 2.85 -8.81 -14.92
C HIS A 105 3.31 -10.25 -15.11
N PRO A 106 2.63 -11.08 -15.92
CA PRO A 106 3.03 -12.47 -16.14
C PRO A 106 4.41 -12.61 -16.80
N THR A 107 4.75 -11.70 -17.73
CA THR A 107 6.00 -11.71 -18.49
C THR A 107 6.69 -10.34 -18.49
N VAL A 108 7.95 -10.30 -18.94
CA VAL A 108 8.69 -9.04 -19.12
C VAL A 108 8.06 -8.22 -20.24
N GLU A 109 7.58 -8.89 -21.28
CA GLU A 109 6.89 -8.28 -22.41
C GLU A 109 5.63 -7.53 -21.96
N ASP A 110 4.80 -8.15 -21.11
CA ASP A 110 3.60 -7.51 -20.53
C ASP A 110 3.98 -6.25 -19.72
N PHE A 111 5.07 -6.33 -18.95
CA PHE A 111 5.56 -5.19 -18.17
C PHE A 111 6.04 -4.04 -19.07
N VAL A 112 6.78 -4.35 -20.14
CA VAL A 112 7.26 -3.36 -21.12
C VAL A 112 6.10 -2.72 -21.87
N GLU A 113 5.07 -3.50 -22.24
CA GLU A 113 3.85 -2.96 -22.86
C GLU A 113 3.14 -1.99 -21.92
N TRP A 114 2.96 -2.37 -20.65
CA TRP A 114 2.41 -1.45 -19.65
C TRP A 114 3.25 -0.17 -19.53
N ALA A 115 4.58 -0.30 -19.41
CA ALA A 115 5.47 0.84 -19.20
C ALA A 115 5.47 1.83 -20.39
N ARG A 116 5.20 1.35 -21.62
CA ARG A 116 5.04 2.20 -22.81
C ARG A 116 3.72 2.97 -22.83
N CYS A 117 2.68 2.42 -22.20
CA CYS A 117 1.36 3.03 -22.10
C CYS A 117 1.23 3.96 -20.89
N GLU A 118 2.07 3.78 -19.88
CA GLU A 118 2.14 4.67 -18.72
C GLU A 118 2.65 6.04 -19.15
N ARG A 119 2.01 7.10 -18.63
CA ARG A 119 2.29 8.50 -18.98
C ARG A 119 3.08 9.19 -17.91
#